data_AF-A0AAE1XXE7-F1
#
_entry.id   AF-A0AAE1XXE7-F1
#
_cell.length_a   1.000
_cell.length_b   1.000
_cell.length_c   1.000
_cell.angle_alpha   90.00
_cell.angle_beta   90.00
_cell.angle_gamma   90.00
#
_symmetry.space_group_name_H-M   'P 1'
#
loop_
_entity.id
_entity.type
_entity.pdbx_description
1 polymer ?
#
loop_
_entity_poly.entity_id
_entity_poly.type
_entity_poly.pdbx_seq_one_letter_code
_entity_poly.pdbx_strand_id
1 'polypeptide(L)'
;MTAKSPVLRSCSHKENADAKSYNDKLEKLLPQIQADLPGSKILYVDTYNPLFDMITNPPKYQFVETRRGCCGTGLLEAGPLCTRTTPVCSNPSRYLFWDSIHPSESTYTILSQKLAELLLHELSVTRRQ
;
A
#
# COMPACT_ATOMS: atom_id res chain seq x y z
N MET A 1 0.00 -11.46 3.99
CA MET A 1 1.13 -12.16 4.64
C MET A 1 0.86 -13.66 4.67
N THR A 2 1.86 -14.50 4.91
CA THR A 2 1.66 -15.96 5.03
C THR A 2 0.83 -16.29 6.27
N ALA A 3 -0.29 -17.01 6.09
CA ALA A 3 -1.19 -17.41 7.17
C ALA A 3 -0.70 -18.67 7.93
N LYS A 4 0.51 -19.17 7.62
CA LYS A 4 0.99 -20.48 8.09
C LYS A 4 1.37 -20.52 9.57
N SER A 5 1.64 -19.37 10.20
CA SER A 5 1.96 -19.30 11.63
C SER A 5 1.55 -17.94 12.23
N PRO A 6 0.90 -17.90 13.41
CA PRO A 6 0.63 -16.65 14.13
C PRO A 6 1.90 -15.96 14.62
N VAL A 7 3.03 -16.69 14.70
CA VAL A 7 4.30 -16.21 15.27
C VAL A 7 5.31 -15.83 14.18
N LEU A 8 5.27 -16.53 13.03
CA LEU A 8 6.19 -16.29 11.92
C LEU A 8 5.44 -15.77 10.69
N ARG A 9 5.10 -14.48 10.71
CA ARG A 9 4.48 -13.79 9.58
C ARG A 9 5.53 -13.27 8.62
N SER A 10 5.41 -13.64 7.35
CA SER A 10 6.27 -13.18 6.26
C SER A 10 5.45 -12.72 5.06
N CYS A 11 6.05 -11.92 4.18
CA CYS A 11 5.44 -11.63 2.89
C CYS A 11 5.29 -12.92 2.09
N SER A 12 4.18 -13.07 1.38
CA SER A 12 3.98 -14.24 0.53
C SER A 12 4.59 -13.99 -0.84
N HIS A 13 5.57 -14.81 -1.22
CA HIS A 13 6.32 -14.60 -2.46
C HIS A 13 5.45 -14.74 -3.72
N LYS A 14 4.44 -15.61 -3.69
CA LYS A 14 3.54 -15.82 -4.82
C LYS A 14 2.69 -14.57 -5.06
N GLU A 15 2.04 -14.05 -4.03
CA GLU A 15 1.19 -12.86 -4.09
C GLU A 15 2.01 -11.62 -4.44
N ASN A 16 3.24 -11.50 -3.93
CA ASN A 16 4.17 -10.45 -4.35
C ASN A 16 4.52 -10.56 -5.85
N ALA A 17 4.75 -11.77 -6.36
CA ALA A 17 5.04 -11.99 -7.77
C ALA A 17 3.82 -11.69 -8.65
N ASP A 18 2.62 -12.10 -8.22
CA ASP A 18 1.37 -11.82 -8.93
C ASP A 18 1.10 -10.31 -9.00
N ALA A 19 1.28 -9.58 -7.88
CA ALA A 19 1.12 -8.12 -7.84
C ALA A 19 2.12 -7.39 -8.76
N LYS A 20 3.40 -7.79 -8.73
CA LYS A 20 4.42 -7.23 -9.63
C LYS A 20 4.10 -7.52 -11.09
N SER A 21 3.72 -8.76 -11.42
CA SER A 21 3.36 -9.13 -12.79
C SER A 21 2.15 -8.35 -13.31
N TYR A 22 1.15 -8.11 -12.46
CA TYR A 22 0.00 -7.28 -12.81
C TYR A 22 0.43 -5.84 -13.08
N ASN A 23 1.20 -5.24 -12.18
CA ASN A 23 1.69 -3.86 -12.33
C ASN A 23 2.52 -3.67 -13.61
N ASP A 24 3.43 -4.60 -13.90
CA ASP A 24 4.26 -4.57 -15.12
C ASP A 24 3.42 -4.64 -16.40
N LYS A 25 2.35 -5.46 -16.38
CA LYS A 25 1.44 -5.60 -17.54
C LYS A 25 0.56 -4.36 -17.69
N LEU A 26 0.06 -3.83 -16.58
CA LEU A 26 -0.74 -2.61 -16.56
C LEU A 26 0.06 -1.47 -17.17
N GLU A 27 1.27 -1.20 -16.66
CA GLU A 27 2.12 -0.12 -17.15
C GLU A 27 2.41 -0.21 -18.66
N LYS A 28 2.64 -1.41 -19.18
CA LYS A 28 2.83 -1.65 -20.62
C LYS A 28 1.58 -1.41 -21.47
N LEU A 29 0.39 -1.58 -20.89
CA LEU A 29 -0.89 -1.38 -21.57
C LEU A 29 -1.31 0.10 -21.61
N LEU A 30 -0.89 0.91 -20.62
CA LEU A 30 -1.32 2.30 -20.51
C LEU A 30 -1.07 3.16 -21.76
N PRO A 31 0.05 3.05 -22.50
CA PRO A 31 0.25 3.81 -23.74
C PRO A 31 -0.81 3.50 -24.80
N GLN A 32 -1.28 2.25 -24.88
CA GLN A 32 -2.34 1.85 -25.81
C GLN A 32 -3.68 2.48 -25.38
N ILE A 33 -4.03 2.36 -24.09
CA ILE A 33 -5.25 2.98 -23.54
C ILE A 33 -5.23 4.51 -23.72
N GLN A 34 -4.08 5.15 -23.55
CA GLN A 34 -3.92 6.59 -23.74
C GLN A 34 -4.16 7.02 -25.20
N ALA A 35 -3.78 6.19 -26.18
CA ALA A 35 -4.03 6.46 -27.59
C ALA A 35 -5.53 6.35 -27.94
N ASP A 36 -6.25 5.43 -27.28
CA ASP A 36 -7.68 5.21 -27.48
C ASP A 36 -8.58 6.25 -26.79
N LEU A 37 -8.02 7.04 -25.86
CA LEU A 37 -8.74 8.05 -25.07
C LEU A 37 -8.22 9.47 -25.33
N PRO A 38 -8.43 10.03 -26.53
CA PRO A 38 -8.02 11.40 -26.85
C PRO A 38 -8.69 12.41 -25.92
N GLY A 39 -7.92 13.40 -25.46
CA GLY A 39 -8.39 14.42 -24.51
C GLY A 39 -8.32 14.01 -23.04
N SER A 40 -7.98 12.76 -22.73
CA SER A 40 -7.69 12.30 -21.37
C SER A 40 -6.18 12.30 -21.08
N LYS A 41 -5.79 12.41 -19.81
CA LYS A 41 -4.43 12.15 -19.35
C LYS A 41 -4.44 10.99 -18.37
N ILE A 42 -3.76 9.91 -18.73
CA ILE A 42 -3.64 8.72 -17.90
C ILE A 42 -2.26 8.75 -17.24
N LEU A 43 -2.25 8.60 -15.92
CA LEU A 43 -1.04 8.56 -15.12
C LEU A 43 -0.98 7.24 -14.36
N TYR A 44 0.18 6.58 -14.44
CA TYR A 44 0.48 5.44 -13.59
C TYR A 44 0.99 5.92 -12.24
N VAL A 45 0.59 5.21 -11.18
CA VAL A 45 1.05 5.47 -9.83
C VAL A 45 1.51 4.16 -9.21
N ASP A 46 2.81 4.07 -8.96
CA ASP A 46 3.37 2.95 -8.23
C ASP A 46 3.09 3.06 -6.74
N THR A 47 2.17 2.23 -6.25
CA THR A 47 1.89 2.07 -4.81
C THR A 47 2.64 0.90 -4.19
N TYR A 48 3.12 -0.05 -5.01
CA TYR A 48 3.75 -1.28 -4.54
C TYR A 48 5.10 -0.98 -3.90
N ASN A 49 6.00 -0.27 -4.59
CA ASN A 49 7.35 -0.05 -4.07
C ASN A 49 7.37 0.86 -2.83
N PRO A 50 6.60 1.98 -2.77
CA PRO A 50 6.54 2.79 -1.56
C PRO A 50 6.01 2.02 -0.34
N LEU A 51 4.96 1.22 -0.52
CA LEU A 51 4.42 0.40 0.57
C LEU A 51 5.42 -0.69 0.99
N PHE A 52 6.09 -1.33 0.03
CA PHE A 52 7.11 -2.33 0.31
C PHE A 52 8.30 -1.72 1.08
N ASP A 53 8.75 -0.51 0.72
CA ASP A 53 9.80 0.20 1.45
C ASP A 53 9.38 0.51 2.91
N MET A 54 8.12 0.89 3.13
CA MET A 54 7.61 1.09 4.49
C MET A 54 7.59 -0.21 5.31
N ILE A 55 7.30 -1.35 4.66
CA ILE A 55 7.30 -2.67 5.31
C ILE A 55 8.72 -3.11 5.67
N THR A 56 9.69 -2.90 4.78
CA THR A 56 11.08 -3.37 4.97
C THR A 56 11.96 -2.40 5.74
N ASN A 57 11.65 -1.10 5.70
CA ASN A 57 12.38 -0.03 6.38
C ASN A 57 11.47 0.79 7.35
N PRO A 58 10.75 0.16 8.30
CA PRO A 58 9.74 0.84 9.11
C PRO A 58 10.25 2.05 9.93
N PRO A 59 11.48 2.04 10.52
CA PRO A 59 11.94 3.18 11.31
C PRO A 59 12.06 4.49 10.52
N LYS A 60 12.32 4.42 9.20
CA LYS A 60 12.35 5.58 8.30
C LYS A 60 11.02 6.34 8.29
N TYR A 61 9.93 5.64 8.58
CA TYR A 61 8.56 6.15 8.56
C TYR A 61 7.93 6.18 9.96
N GLN A 62 8.74 5.99 11.01
CA GLN A 62 8.27 5.96 12.40
C GLN A 62 7.32 4.80 12.73
N PHE A 63 7.28 3.75 11.91
CA PHE A 63 6.55 2.53 12.23
C PHE A 63 7.37 1.60 13.11
N VAL A 64 6.69 0.85 13.98
CA VAL A 64 7.29 -0.18 14.85
C VAL A 64 6.73 -1.58 14.58
N GLU A 65 5.52 -1.66 14.01
CA GLU A 65 4.87 -2.92 13.65
C GLU A 65 4.36 -2.84 12.21
N THR A 66 4.76 -3.82 11.39
CA THR A 66 4.40 -3.93 9.97
C THR A 66 3.77 -5.27 9.63
N ARG A 67 3.73 -6.21 10.57
CA ARG A 67 3.28 -7.59 10.39
C ARG A 67 1.94 -7.89 11.02
N ARG A 68 1.39 -6.96 11.81
CA ARG A 68 0.10 -7.09 12.48
C ARG A 68 -0.71 -5.83 12.25
N GLY A 69 -2.02 -5.99 12.07
CA GLY A 69 -2.97 -4.88 12.11
C GLY A 69 -3.11 -4.34 13.54
N CYS A 70 -3.37 -3.04 13.66
CA CYS A 70 -3.68 -2.40 14.93
C CYS A 70 -5.05 -2.86 15.49
N CYS A 71 -6.04 -3.03 14.62
CA CYS A 71 -7.36 -3.56 14.95
C CYS A 71 -7.38 -5.08 14.77
N GLY A 72 -7.74 -5.78 15.84
CA GLY A 72 -7.80 -7.24 15.89
C GLY A 72 -6.69 -7.85 16.74
N THR A 73 -6.72 -9.17 16.83
CA THR A 73 -5.74 -9.90 17.65
C THR A 73 -4.39 -10.04 16.95
N GLY A 74 -4.34 -9.84 15.63
CA GLY A 74 -3.15 -10.15 14.84
C GLY A 74 -2.76 -11.63 14.89
N LEU A 75 -3.73 -12.52 15.18
CA LEU A 75 -3.54 -13.98 15.12
C LEU A 75 -4.13 -14.58 13.84
N LEU A 76 -5.20 -13.98 13.30
CA LEU A 76 -5.88 -14.40 12.08
C LEU A 76 -5.94 -13.24 11.08
N GLU A 77 -5.28 -13.39 9.93
CA GLU A 77 -5.16 -12.37 8.86
C GLU A 77 -6.44 -12.12 8.06
N ALA A 78 -7.50 -12.87 8.32
CA ALA A 78 -8.83 -12.58 7.80
C ALA A 78 -9.85 -13.01 8.86
N GLY A 79 -9.52 -12.68 10.11
CA GLY A 79 -10.37 -12.94 11.26
C GLY A 79 -11.63 -12.05 11.27
N PRO A 80 -12.30 -11.92 12.42
CA PRO A 80 -13.46 -11.05 12.55
C PRO A 80 -13.14 -9.64 12.03
N LEU A 81 -14.08 -9.07 11.26
CA LEU A 81 -13.96 -7.69 10.79
C LEU A 81 -13.70 -6.74 11.96
N CYS A 82 -12.98 -5.66 11.69
CA CYS A 82 -12.78 -4.60 12.68
C CYS A 82 -14.14 -3.97 13.04
N THR A 83 -14.64 -4.29 14.23
CA THR A 83 -15.89 -3.77 14.78
C THR A 83 -15.64 -3.01 16.09
N ARG A 84 -16.67 -2.35 16.62
CA ARG A 84 -16.59 -1.60 17.89
C ARG A 84 -16.12 -2.43 19.09
N THR A 85 -16.32 -3.75 19.06
CA THR A 85 -15.90 -4.66 20.14
C THR A 85 -14.54 -5.31 19.89
N THR A 86 -13.91 -5.03 18.74
CA THR A 86 -12.62 -5.60 18.39
C THR A 86 -11.50 -4.86 19.15
N PRO A 87 -10.53 -5.57 19.75
CA PRO A 87 -9.40 -4.92 20.39
C PRO A 87 -8.63 -4.04 19.40
N VAL A 88 -8.20 -2.87 19.85
CA VAL A 88 -7.39 -1.93 19.07
C VAL A 88 -6.09 -1.67 19.84
N CYS A 89 -4.99 -1.56 19.10
CA CYS A 89 -3.68 -1.22 19.65
C CYS A 89 -3.69 0.17 20.31
N SER A 90 -2.75 0.43 21.22
CA SER A 90 -2.69 1.69 21.97
C SER A 90 -2.26 2.90 21.13
N ASN A 91 -1.49 2.69 20.06
CA ASN A 91 -1.02 3.76 19.19
C ASN A 91 -1.07 3.34 17.71
N PRO A 92 -2.20 3.60 17.02
CA PRO A 92 -2.38 3.25 15.61
C PRO A 92 -1.34 3.88 14.67
N SER A 93 -0.83 5.06 15.00
CA SER A 93 0.15 5.77 14.15
C SER A 93 1.53 5.09 14.10
N ARG A 94 1.79 4.12 14.99
CA ARG A 94 3.03 3.33 14.98
C ARG A 94 2.88 2.00 14.24
N TYR A 95 1.68 1.68 13.76
CA TYR A 95 1.38 0.48 12.99
C TYR A 95 1.21 0.85 11.52
N LEU A 96 1.80 0.05 10.62
CA LEU A 96 1.66 0.26 9.18
C LEU A 96 0.26 -0.17 8.70
N PHE A 97 -0.32 -1.22 9.26
CA PHE A 97 -1.65 -1.69 8.90
C PHE A 97 -2.69 -1.38 9.98
N TRP A 98 -3.87 -0.91 9.56
CA TRP A 98 -5.02 -0.79 10.44
C TRP A 98 -5.59 -2.16 10.79
N ASP A 99 -5.82 -3.01 9.79
CA ASP A 99 -6.25 -4.40 9.97
C ASP A 99 -5.31 -5.34 9.20
N SER A 100 -5.78 -6.49 8.75
CA SER A 100 -4.95 -7.48 8.08
C SER A 100 -4.67 -7.19 6.60
N ILE A 101 -5.39 -6.25 5.98
CA ILE A 101 -5.27 -5.93 4.56
C ILE A 101 -5.19 -4.43 4.28
N HIS A 102 -5.76 -3.59 5.14
CA HIS A 102 -5.83 -2.14 4.96
C HIS A 102 -4.68 -1.42 5.70
N PRO A 103 -3.94 -0.52 5.03
CA PRO A 103 -3.01 0.39 5.67
C PRO A 103 -3.65 1.26 6.76
N SER A 104 -2.83 1.73 7.71
CA SER A 104 -3.26 2.70 8.72
C SER A 104 -3.42 4.10 8.12
N GLU A 105 -4.11 4.99 8.84
CA GLU A 105 -4.21 6.41 8.50
C GLU A 105 -2.82 7.03 8.27
N SER A 106 -1.85 6.72 9.13
CA SER A 106 -0.48 7.25 8.98
C SER A 106 0.20 6.75 7.71
N THR A 107 -0.01 5.49 7.33
CA THR A 107 0.48 4.98 6.05
C THR A 107 -0.19 5.65 4.85
N TYR A 108 -1.53 5.81 4.87
CA TYR A 108 -2.25 6.54 3.84
C TYR A 108 -1.82 8.01 3.73
N THR A 109 -1.54 8.67 4.86
CA THR A 109 -1.06 10.06 4.89
C THR A 109 0.28 10.18 4.16
N ILE A 110 1.24 9.30 4.45
CA ILE A 110 2.55 9.31 3.79
C ILE A 110 2.42 8.99 2.29
N LEU A 111 1.62 7.98 1.94
CA LEU A 111 1.41 7.59 0.54
C LEU A 111 0.74 8.70 -0.28
N SER A 112 -0.31 9.32 0.27
CA SER A 112 -1.05 10.39 -0.42
C SER A 112 -0.21 11.65 -0.60
N GLN A 113 0.64 12.02 0.36
CA GLN A 113 1.58 13.13 0.22
C GLN A 113 2.58 12.88 -0.91
N LYS A 114 3.22 11.71 -0.92
CA LYS A 114 4.14 11.30 -2.00
C LYS A 114 3.46 11.31 -3.36
N LEU A 115 2.23 10.80 -3.41
CA LEU A 115 1.45 10.78 -4.64
C LEU A 115 1.11 12.19 -5.11
N ALA A 116 0.67 13.07 -4.21
CA ALA A 116 0.36 14.45 -4.55
C ALA A 116 1.59 15.17 -5.14
N GLU A 117 2.77 14.99 -4.55
CA GLU A 117 4.03 15.55 -5.07
C GLU A 117 4.33 15.06 -6.50
N LEU A 118 4.23 13.74 -6.73
CA LEU A 118 4.44 13.14 -8.05
C LEU A 118 3.44 13.67 -9.09
N LEU A 119 2.15 13.69 -8.75
CA LEU A 119 1.10 14.16 -9.66
C LEU A 119 1.27 15.65 -9.99
N LEU A 120 1.57 16.48 -8.99
CA LEU A 120 1.80 17.91 -9.20
C LEU A 120 3.01 18.14 -10.11
N HIS A 121 4.09 17.37 -9.92
CA HIS A 121 5.25 17.40 -10.81
C HIS A 121 4.86 17.05 -12.25
N GLU A 122 4.24 15.89 -12.48
CA GLU A 122 3.84 15.42 -13.81
C GLU A 122 2.84 16.34 -14.51
N LEU A 123 1.91 16.94 -13.76
CA LEU A 123 0.96 17.89 -14.31
C LEU A 123 1.60 19.25 -14.61
N SER A 124 2.65 19.64 -13.89
CA SER A 124 3.38 20.90 -14.13
C SER A 124 4.32 20.85 -15.33
N VAL A 125 4.97 19.70 -15.58
CA VAL A 125 5.89 19.49 -16.71
C VAL A 125 5.13 19.52 -18.04
N THR A 126 3.98 18.87 -18.11
CA THR A 126 3.17 18.81 -19.35
C THR A 126 2.56 20.16 -19.75
N ARG A 127 2.36 21.11 -18.82
CA ARG A 127 1.87 22.46 -19.18
C ARG A 127 2.91 23.34 -19.90
N ARG A 128 4.18 22.92 -19.93
CA ARG A 128 5.27 23.67 -20.58
C ARG A 128 5.63 23.14 -21.96
N GLN A 129 4.95 22.11 -22.44
CA GLN A 129 4.98 21.60 -23.82
C GLN A 129 3.66 21.94 -24.50
#